data_AF-A0A7G6AB77-F1
#
_entry.id   AF-A0A7G6AB77-F1
#
_cell.length_a   1.000
_cell.length_b   1.000
_cell.length_c   1.000
_cell.angle_alpha   90.00
_cell.angle_beta   90.00
_cell.angle_gamma   90.00
#
_symmetry.space_group_name_H-M   'P 1'
#
loop_
_entity.id
_entity.type
_entity.pdbx_description
1 polymer ?
#
loop_
_entity_poly.entity_id
_entity_poly.type
_entity_poly.pdbx_seq_one_letter_code
_entity_poly.pdbx_strand_id
1 'polypeptide(L)'
;MKPSTLLFAASLSLVSAHGFCQAPLVPQARLAECTDSALEFARRTHGVTLDFSPRSLGYVDGMMNDFHTRKFPLEKVEALVRVMGCYAGEVFIRNLDGKWTYPAPGDVEKLGTGPFVALPKGVVINPIVKVQRIYEDGLEHSVGKFYPVVEAAVGQPAAGTKALKASKEGGP
;
A
#
# COMPACT_ATOMS: atom_id res chain seq x y z
N MET A 1 8.69 -21.46 20.42
CA MET A 1 8.41 -22.07 19.10
C MET A 1 8.83 -21.06 18.04
N LYS A 2 9.97 -21.25 17.36
CA LYS A 2 10.43 -20.32 16.31
C LYS A 2 9.64 -20.66 15.03
N PRO A 3 8.84 -19.75 14.45
CA PRO A 3 8.21 -20.03 13.16
C PRO A 3 9.32 -20.19 12.11
N SER A 4 9.33 -21.33 11.41
CA SER A 4 10.37 -21.72 10.48
C SER A 4 10.54 -20.71 9.34
N THR A 5 11.70 -20.04 9.30
CA THR A 5 12.16 -19.15 8.22
C THR A 5 12.02 -19.77 6.81
N LEU A 6 12.04 -21.10 6.72
CA LEU A 6 11.87 -21.86 5.48
C LEU A 6 10.47 -21.73 4.83
N LEU A 7 9.40 -21.64 5.62
CA LEU A 7 8.03 -21.46 5.10
C LEU A 7 7.80 -20.04 4.55
N PHE A 8 8.47 -19.05 5.15
CA PHE A 8 8.41 -17.64 4.71
C PHE A 8 9.14 -17.42 3.38
N ALA A 9 10.34 -18.01 3.19
CA ALA A 9 11.12 -17.86 1.96
C ALA A 9 10.47 -18.53 0.73
N ALA A 10 9.80 -19.68 0.92
CA ALA A 10 9.05 -20.35 -0.15
C ALA A 10 7.82 -19.52 -0.59
N SER A 11 7.14 -18.87 0.37
CA SER A 11 5.95 -18.06 0.09
C SER A 11 6.29 -16.74 -0.60
N LEU A 12 7.43 -16.12 -0.27
CA LEU A 12 7.96 -14.94 -0.99
C LEU A 12 8.32 -15.27 -2.46
N SER A 13 8.87 -16.47 -2.70
CA SER A 13 9.24 -16.90 -4.06
C SER A 13 8.02 -17.03 -4.99
N LEU A 14 6.85 -17.40 -4.44
CA LEU A 14 5.58 -17.47 -5.20
C LEU A 14 5.03 -16.09 -5.54
N VAL A 15 5.31 -15.07 -4.72
CA VAL A 15 5.05 -13.65 -5.03
C VAL A 15 5.98 -13.14 -6.14
N SER A 16 6.95 -13.92 -6.59
CA SER A 16 7.81 -13.59 -7.72
C SER A 16 7.50 -14.45 -8.96
N ALA A 17 6.87 -15.62 -8.79
CA ALA A 17 6.74 -16.65 -9.84
C ALA A 17 5.50 -16.50 -10.75
N HIS A 18 4.46 -15.77 -10.34
CA HIS A 18 3.28 -15.53 -11.19
C HIS A 18 3.33 -14.17 -11.88
N GLY A 19 4.18 -14.02 -12.92
CA GLY A 19 4.05 -12.93 -13.91
C GLY A 19 3.80 -11.54 -13.32
N PHE A 20 4.52 -11.20 -12.26
CA PHE A 20 4.18 -10.15 -11.32
C PHE A 20 4.43 -8.76 -11.88
N CYS A 21 3.37 -8.04 -12.26
CA CYS A 21 3.25 -6.56 -12.24
C CYS A 21 4.58 -5.77 -12.42
N GLN A 22 5.42 -6.18 -13.36
CA GLN A 22 6.73 -5.60 -13.66
C GLN A 22 6.58 -4.94 -15.04
N ALA A 23 6.05 -3.73 -15.05
CA ALA A 23 6.12 -2.81 -16.17
C ALA A 23 5.67 -1.41 -15.72
N PRO A 24 6.22 -0.34 -16.29
CA PRO A 24 6.01 1.03 -15.81
C PRO A 24 4.59 1.58 -16.07
N LEU A 25 3.69 0.85 -16.71
CA LEU A 25 2.33 1.30 -17.04
C LEU A 25 1.37 0.11 -16.92
N VAL A 26 0.86 -0.12 -15.72
CA VAL A 26 -0.19 -1.10 -15.46
C VAL A 26 -1.52 -0.41 -15.75
N PRO A 27 -2.35 -0.87 -16.72
CA PRO A 27 -3.69 -0.32 -16.89
C PRO A 27 -4.47 -0.45 -15.57
N GLN A 28 -5.34 0.52 -15.23
CA GLN A 28 -6.10 0.55 -13.95
C GLN A 28 -6.72 -0.80 -13.57
N ALA A 29 -7.20 -1.57 -14.55
CA ALA A 29 -7.78 -2.90 -14.38
C ALA A 29 -6.83 -3.92 -13.72
N ARG A 30 -5.51 -3.83 -13.97
CA ARG A 30 -4.53 -4.82 -13.50
C ARG A 30 -4.01 -4.58 -12.07
N LEU A 31 -4.28 -3.43 -11.45
CA LEU A 31 -3.90 -3.19 -10.06
C LEU A 31 -4.87 -3.87 -9.08
N ALA A 32 -6.15 -3.95 -9.43
CA ALA A 32 -7.12 -4.76 -8.71
C ALA A 32 -6.77 -6.25 -8.81
N GLU A 33 -6.33 -6.72 -9.98
CA GLU A 33 -5.86 -8.09 -10.20
C GLU A 33 -4.62 -8.44 -9.36
N CYS A 34 -3.81 -7.47 -8.96
CA CYS A 34 -2.64 -7.71 -8.09
C CYS A 34 -3.04 -8.02 -6.64
N THR A 35 -4.31 -7.83 -6.26
CA THR A 35 -4.74 -8.10 -4.88
C THR A 35 -4.88 -9.58 -4.58
N ASP A 36 -5.12 -10.44 -5.58
CA ASP A 36 -5.18 -11.89 -5.40
C ASP A 36 -3.89 -12.44 -4.77
N SER A 37 -2.75 -11.92 -5.19
CA SER A 37 -1.44 -12.27 -4.61
C SER A 37 -1.32 -11.84 -3.15
N ALA A 38 -1.90 -10.70 -2.76
CA ALA A 38 -1.94 -10.25 -1.37
C ALA A 38 -2.87 -11.13 -0.53
N LEU A 39 -4.06 -11.47 -1.05
CA LEU A 39 -5.00 -12.38 -0.40
C LEU A 39 -4.37 -13.76 -0.18
N GLU A 40 -3.74 -14.30 -1.22
CA GLU A 40 -3.09 -15.60 -1.18
C GLU A 40 -1.94 -15.62 -0.18
N PHE A 41 -1.08 -14.60 -0.21
CA PHE A 41 0.02 -14.47 0.74
C PHE A 41 -0.48 -14.41 2.18
N ALA A 42 -1.47 -13.56 2.45
CA ALA A 42 -2.02 -13.37 3.79
C ALA A 42 -2.63 -14.69 4.32
N ARG A 43 -3.36 -15.41 3.47
CA ARG A 43 -3.94 -16.71 3.80
C ARG A 43 -2.88 -17.78 4.05
N ARG A 44 -1.88 -17.91 3.16
CA ARG A 44 -0.87 -18.98 3.22
C ARG A 44 0.15 -18.76 4.33
N THR A 45 0.59 -17.53 4.52
CA THR A 45 1.71 -17.21 5.42
C THR A 45 1.25 -16.83 6.82
N HIS A 46 0.09 -16.17 6.93
CA HIS A 46 -0.42 -15.64 8.20
C HIS A 46 -1.75 -16.24 8.63
N GLY A 47 -2.39 -17.09 7.81
CA GLY A 47 -3.66 -17.72 8.15
C GLY A 47 -4.83 -16.73 8.25
N VAL A 48 -4.69 -15.53 7.70
CA VAL A 48 -5.70 -14.46 7.77
C VAL A 48 -6.43 -14.31 6.44
N THR A 49 -7.70 -13.93 6.52
CA THR A 49 -8.49 -13.56 5.35
C THR A 49 -8.56 -12.05 5.26
N LEU A 50 -8.10 -11.52 4.13
CA LEU A 50 -8.23 -10.12 3.77
C LEU A 50 -9.56 -9.92 3.03
N ASP A 51 -10.44 -9.07 3.56
CA ASP A 51 -11.84 -8.93 3.13
C ASP A 51 -12.18 -7.56 2.54
N PHE A 52 -11.16 -6.76 2.22
CA PHE A 52 -11.26 -5.38 1.76
C PHE A 52 -11.98 -4.40 2.72
N SER A 53 -12.18 -4.78 3.98
CA SER A 53 -12.70 -3.87 5.00
C SER A 53 -11.60 -2.92 5.51
N PRO A 54 -11.94 -1.73 6.05
CA PRO A 54 -10.97 -0.88 6.73
C PRO A 54 -10.22 -1.59 7.87
N ARG A 55 -10.90 -2.51 8.57
CA ARG A 55 -10.29 -3.30 9.65
C ARG A 55 -9.15 -4.18 9.14
N SER A 56 -9.27 -4.74 7.93
CA SER A 56 -8.26 -5.62 7.36
C SER A 56 -6.90 -4.95 7.10
N LEU A 57 -6.85 -3.62 7.05
CA LEU A 57 -5.60 -2.85 6.94
C LEU A 57 -4.67 -3.10 8.12
N GLY A 58 -5.19 -3.43 9.30
CA GLY A 58 -4.38 -3.81 10.45
C GLY A 58 -3.57 -5.09 10.22
N TYR A 59 -4.06 -6.02 9.38
CA TYR A 59 -3.29 -7.21 9.00
C TYR A 59 -2.15 -6.84 8.05
N VAL A 60 -2.36 -5.90 7.12
CA VAL A 60 -1.29 -5.38 6.26
C VAL A 60 -0.19 -4.73 7.10
N ASP A 61 -0.58 -3.90 8.06
CA ASP A 61 0.34 -3.25 8.99
C ASP A 61 1.17 -4.27 9.77
N GLY A 62 0.51 -5.29 10.35
CA GLY A 62 1.17 -6.36 11.08
C GLY A 62 2.15 -7.15 10.20
N MET A 63 1.73 -7.54 9.00
CA MET A 63 2.58 -8.28 8.07
C MET A 63 3.82 -7.47 7.67
N MET A 64 3.69 -6.18 7.34
CA MET A 64 4.85 -5.37 6.94
C MET A 64 5.78 -5.06 8.11
N ASN A 65 5.21 -4.79 9.29
CA ASN A 65 6.00 -4.58 10.50
C ASN A 65 6.77 -5.85 10.90
N ASP A 66 6.21 -7.04 10.66
CA ASP A 66 6.90 -8.31 10.84
C ASP A 66 8.16 -8.43 9.97
N PHE A 67 8.14 -7.91 8.73
CA PHE A 67 9.33 -7.86 7.88
C PHE A 67 10.32 -6.78 8.34
N HIS A 68 9.83 -5.62 8.74
CA HIS A 68 10.64 -4.53 9.30
C HIS A 68 11.44 -4.99 10.53
N THR A 69 10.75 -5.61 11.50
CA THR A 69 11.35 -6.06 12.77
C THR A 69 12.35 -7.19 12.56
N ARG A 70 12.11 -8.06 11.55
CA ARG A 70 13.01 -9.15 11.19
C ARG A 70 14.13 -8.74 10.22
N LYS A 71 14.18 -7.47 9.79
CA LYS A 71 15.21 -6.89 8.91
C LYS A 71 15.42 -7.69 7.63
N PHE A 72 14.33 -8.10 7.00
CA PHE A 72 14.40 -8.72 5.67
C PHE A 72 14.96 -7.71 4.65
N PRO A 73 15.80 -8.13 3.68
CA PRO A 73 16.28 -7.24 2.62
C PRO A 73 15.13 -6.74 1.74
N LEU A 74 15.19 -5.47 1.32
CA LEU A 74 14.13 -4.81 0.57
C LEU A 74 13.88 -5.56 -0.75
N GLU A 75 14.93 -5.97 -1.45
CA GLU A 75 14.84 -6.68 -2.73
C GLU A 75 14.07 -8.01 -2.65
N LYS A 76 13.90 -8.56 -1.44
CA LYS A 76 13.11 -9.78 -1.21
C LYS A 76 11.63 -9.48 -0.96
N VAL A 77 11.30 -8.27 -0.51
CA VAL A 77 9.93 -7.89 -0.11
C VAL A 77 9.30 -6.85 -1.04
N GLU A 78 10.02 -6.29 -2.01
CA GLU A 78 9.52 -5.28 -2.96
C GLU A 78 8.20 -5.69 -3.63
N ALA A 79 8.15 -6.91 -4.19
CA ALA A 79 6.94 -7.41 -4.84
C ALA A 79 5.77 -7.55 -3.85
N LEU A 80 6.07 -7.95 -2.61
CA LEU A 80 5.09 -8.07 -1.54
C LEU A 80 4.56 -6.69 -1.10
N VAL A 81 5.45 -5.71 -0.88
CA VAL A 81 5.11 -4.32 -0.59
C VAL A 81 4.17 -3.77 -1.66
N ARG A 82 4.47 -4.02 -2.94
CA ARG A 82 3.64 -3.59 -4.05
C ARG A 82 2.23 -4.18 -3.99
N VAL A 83 2.09 -5.50 -3.83
CA VAL A 83 0.74 -6.13 -3.81
C VAL A 83 -0.04 -5.79 -2.55
N MET A 84 0.63 -5.65 -1.40
CA MET A 84 0.00 -5.16 -0.16
C MET A 84 -0.44 -3.71 -0.28
N GLY A 85 0.35 -2.87 -0.97
CA GLY A 85 -0.04 -1.51 -1.32
C GLY A 85 -1.22 -1.44 -2.29
N CYS A 86 -1.29 -2.34 -3.26
CA CYS A 86 -2.46 -2.47 -4.15
C CYS A 86 -3.70 -2.84 -3.34
N TYR A 87 -3.58 -3.85 -2.46
CA TYR A 87 -4.68 -4.24 -1.55
C TYR A 87 -5.15 -3.07 -0.69
N ALA A 88 -4.22 -2.32 -0.07
CA ALA A 88 -4.55 -1.14 0.70
C ALA A 88 -5.32 -0.10 -0.13
N GLY A 89 -4.86 0.20 -1.36
CA GLY A 89 -5.56 1.12 -2.25
C GLY A 89 -6.96 0.65 -2.62
N GLU A 90 -7.13 -0.65 -2.84
CA GLU A 90 -8.41 -1.29 -3.13
C GLU A 90 -9.40 -1.22 -1.94
N VAL A 91 -8.92 -1.19 -0.69
CA VAL A 91 -9.74 -0.87 0.49
C VAL A 91 -10.23 0.59 0.43
N PHE A 92 -9.35 1.56 0.15
CA PHE A 92 -9.75 2.96 0.01
C PHE A 92 -10.76 3.16 -1.12
N ILE A 93 -10.53 2.54 -2.28
CA ILE A 93 -11.41 2.64 -3.45
C ILE A 93 -12.82 2.14 -3.13
N ARG A 94 -12.95 0.96 -2.53
CA ARG A 94 -14.27 0.36 -2.23
C ARG A 94 -15.05 1.08 -1.16
N ASN A 95 -14.36 1.64 -0.16
CA ASN A 95 -15.03 2.18 1.03
C ASN A 95 -15.19 3.71 1.00
N LEU A 96 -14.42 4.43 0.16
CA LEU A 96 -14.42 5.89 0.10
C LEU A 96 -14.61 6.43 -1.34
N ASP A 97 -15.24 5.65 -2.23
CA ASP A 97 -15.54 6.02 -3.63
C ASP A 97 -14.31 6.50 -4.42
N GLY A 98 -13.19 5.82 -4.21
CA GLY A 98 -11.93 6.15 -4.88
C GLY A 98 -11.78 5.58 -6.28
N LYS A 99 -10.71 5.99 -6.95
CA LYS A 99 -10.24 5.37 -8.19
C LYS A 99 -8.72 5.41 -8.29
N TRP A 100 -8.14 4.39 -8.92
CA TRP A 100 -6.73 4.45 -9.30
C TRP A 100 -6.49 5.59 -10.29
N THR A 101 -5.38 6.29 -10.14
CA THR A 101 -4.91 7.34 -11.05
C THR A 101 -3.39 7.31 -11.13
N TYR A 102 -2.86 7.95 -12.17
CA TYR A 102 -1.43 8.21 -12.32
C TYR A 102 -1.19 9.72 -12.33
N PRO A 103 0.00 10.18 -11.93
CA PRO A 103 0.38 11.58 -12.07
C PRO A 103 0.31 11.99 -13.55
N ALA A 104 -0.15 13.21 -13.81
CA ALA A 104 -0.01 13.80 -15.12
C ALA A 104 1.50 13.95 -15.46
N PRO A 105 1.89 13.96 -16.75
CA PRO A 105 3.31 14.05 -17.12
C PRO A 105 4.08 15.19 -16.44
N GLY A 106 3.42 16.34 -16.21
CA GLY A 106 4.02 17.50 -15.53
C GLY A 106 4.19 17.36 -14.01
N ASP A 107 3.58 16.36 -13.39
CA ASP A 107 3.63 16.13 -11.95
C ASP A 107 4.51 14.94 -11.55
N VAL A 108 5.03 14.20 -12.54
CA VAL A 108 5.87 13.00 -12.33
C VAL A 108 7.11 13.30 -11.50
N GLU A 109 7.75 14.45 -11.68
CA GLU A 109 8.94 14.83 -10.90
C GLU A 109 8.62 15.00 -9.40
N LYS A 110 7.41 15.47 -9.08
CA LYS A 110 6.98 15.74 -7.70
C LYS A 110 6.35 14.53 -7.02
N LEU A 111 5.58 13.75 -7.78
CA LEU A 111 4.75 12.66 -7.27
C LEU A 111 5.37 11.28 -7.55
N GLY A 112 6.33 11.18 -8.46
CA GLY A 112 6.85 9.92 -8.98
C GLY A 112 5.97 9.36 -10.10
N THR A 113 6.24 8.12 -10.51
CA THR A 113 5.55 7.43 -11.62
C THR A 113 4.56 6.36 -11.15
N GLY A 114 4.46 6.14 -9.84
CA GLY A 114 3.64 5.08 -9.25
C GLY A 114 2.14 5.36 -9.30
N PRO A 115 1.30 4.35 -9.08
CA PRO A 115 -0.15 4.53 -9.00
C PRO A 115 -0.56 5.21 -7.69
N PHE A 116 -1.60 6.04 -7.78
CA PHE A 116 -2.24 6.76 -6.68
C PHE A 116 -3.72 6.39 -6.59
N VAL A 117 -4.32 6.61 -5.44
CA VAL A 117 -5.79 6.59 -5.30
C VAL A 117 -6.27 8.04 -5.22
N ALA A 118 -7.08 8.45 -6.19
CA ALA A 118 -7.85 9.67 -6.12
C ALA A 118 -9.19 9.39 -5.44
N LEU A 119 -9.50 10.20 -4.43
CA LEU A 119 -10.70 10.13 -3.62
C LEU A 119 -11.54 11.39 -3.85
N PRO A 120 -12.81 11.42 -3.39
CA PRO A 120 -13.64 12.61 -3.47
C PRO A 120 -12.96 13.82 -2.82
N LYS A 121 -13.39 15.02 -3.25
CA LYS A 121 -12.90 16.32 -2.74
C LYS A 121 -11.40 16.56 -2.98
N GLY A 122 -10.82 15.87 -3.96
CA GLY A 122 -9.45 16.11 -4.41
C GLY A 122 -8.37 15.49 -3.50
N VAL A 123 -8.76 14.62 -2.58
CA VAL A 123 -7.80 13.86 -1.77
C VAL A 123 -7.09 12.85 -2.67
N VAL A 124 -5.76 12.84 -2.62
CA VAL A 124 -4.92 11.90 -3.40
C VAL A 124 -3.93 11.25 -2.45
N ILE A 125 -3.86 9.91 -2.47
CA ILE A 125 -2.98 9.13 -1.60
C ILE A 125 -2.14 8.16 -2.42
N ASN A 126 -0.96 7.81 -1.90
CA ASN A 126 -0.11 6.75 -2.45
C ASN A 126 -0.06 5.57 -1.47
N PRO A 127 -0.93 4.55 -1.61
CA PRO A 127 -1.00 3.45 -0.68
C PRO A 127 0.24 2.54 -0.74
N ILE A 128 0.92 2.44 -1.89
CA ILE A 128 2.14 1.64 -2.03
C ILE A 128 3.28 2.26 -1.23
N VAL A 129 3.52 3.56 -1.40
CA VAL A 129 4.53 4.28 -0.62
C VAL A 129 4.18 4.24 0.87
N LYS A 130 2.90 4.34 1.23
CA LYS A 130 2.48 4.22 2.63
C LYS A 130 2.84 2.86 3.23
N VAL A 131 2.59 1.76 2.51
CA VAL A 131 2.96 0.39 2.92
C VAL A 131 4.48 0.20 2.96
N GLN A 132 5.20 0.73 1.97
CA GLN A 132 6.67 0.72 1.94
C GLN A 132 7.25 1.36 3.20
N ARG A 133 6.68 2.49 3.65
CA ARG A 133 7.12 3.18 4.86
C ARG A 133 6.92 2.38 6.14
N ILE A 134 5.98 1.44 6.18
CA ILE A 134 5.86 0.51 7.32
C ILE A 134 7.05 -0.45 7.34
N TYR A 135 7.47 -0.93 6.17
CA TYR A 135 8.65 -1.78 6.05
C TYR A 135 9.94 -1.01 6.38
N GLU A 136 10.07 0.24 5.96
CA GLU A 136 11.26 1.07 6.19
C GLU A 136 11.35 1.55 7.65
N ASP A 137 10.27 2.13 8.16
CA ASP A 137 10.26 2.97 9.35
C ASP A 137 9.32 2.43 10.46
N GLY A 138 8.61 1.33 10.22
CA GLY A 138 7.73 0.68 11.19
C GLY A 138 6.32 1.27 11.27
N LEU A 139 5.60 0.95 12.35
CA LEU A 139 4.15 1.22 12.48
C LEU A 139 3.75 2.70 12.62
N GLU A 140 4.70 3.63 12.65
CA GLU A 140 4.41 5.07 12.53
C GLU A 140 3.70 5.40 11.21
N HIS A 141 3.91 4.57 10.19
CA HIS A 141 3.28 4.70 8.88
C HIS A 141 2.08 3.76 8.67
N SER A 142 1.51 3.22 9.76
CA SER A 142 0.33 2.35 9.72
C SER A 142 -0.75 2.88 8.77
N VAL A 143 -1.15 2.03 7.82
CA VAL A 143 -2.25 2.31 6.90
C VAL A 143 -3.58 2.24 7.64
N GLY A 144 -3.73 1.32 8.60
CA GLY A 144 -4.91 1.20 9.44
C GLY A 144 -5.19 2.46 10.26
N LYS A 145 -4.16 3.09 10.85
CA LYS A 145 -4.28 4.38 11.54
C LYS A 145 -4.46 5.56 10.58
N PHE A 146 -3.94 5.46 9.36
CA PHE A 146 -4.09 6.49 8.34
C PHE A 146 -5.49 6.52 7.72
N TYR A 147 -6.16 5.38 7.60
CA TYR A 147 -7.50 5.27 7.03
C TYR A 147 -8.52 6.27 7.63
N PRO A 148 -8.75 6.33 8.96
CA PRO A 148 -9.73 7.26 9.54
C PRO A 148 -9.38 8.74 9.30
N VAL A 149 -8.10 9.08 9.11
CA VAL A 149 -7.67 10.44 8.76
C VAL A 149 -8.13 10.79 7.34
N VAL A 150 -7.95 9.86 6.41
CA VAL A 150 -8.39 10.02 5.02
C VAL A 150 -9.92 10.04 4.91
N GLU A 151 -10.60 9.14 5.62
CA GLU A 151 -12.06 9.08 5.69
C GLU A 151 -12.65 10.41 6.20
N ALA A 152 -12.08 10.98 7.26
CA ALA A 152 -12.49 12.29 7.76
C ALA A 152 -12.26 13.40 6.72
N ALA A 153 -11.15 13.38 5.98
CA ALA A 153 -10.86 14.35 4.93
C ALA A 153 -11.84 14.24 3.74
N VAL A 154 -12.26 13.03 3.39
CA VAL A 154 -13.29 12.77 2.38
C VAL A 154 -14.68 13.21 2.88
N GLY A 155 -14.97 13.06 4.17
CA GLY A 155 -16.23 13.47 4.80
C GLY A 155 -16.40 14.99 4.99
N GLN A 156 -15.32 15.73 5.25
CA GLN A 156 -15.37 17.19 5.47
C GLN A 156 -15.78 17.96 4.21
N PRO A 157 -16.66 18.97 4.27
CA PRO A 157 -16.95 19.82 3.11
C PRO A 157 -15.63 20.40 2.56
N ALA A 158 -15.51 20.50 1.23
CA ALA A 158 -14.29 20.96 0.59
C ALA A 158 -13.95 22.38 1.06
N ALA A 159 -13.13 22.50 2.10
CA ALA A 159 -12.47 23.74 2.44
C ALA A 159 -11.57 24.08 1.25
N GLY A 160 -11.77 25.27 0.69
CA GLY A 160 -11.11 25.73 -0.53
C GLY A 160 -9.66 25.27 -0.61
N THR A 161 -9.34 24.65 -1.74
CA THR A 161 -8.09 23.97 -2.08
C THR A 161 -6.87 24.77 -1.63
N LYS A 162 -6.27 24.39 -0.48
CA LYS A 162 -4.85 24.63 -0.25
C LYS A 162 -4.11 23.37 -0.69
N ALA A 163 -3.45 23.51 -1.82
CA ALA A 163 -2.56 22.52 -2.42
C ALA A 163 -1.65 21.87 -1.36
N LEU A 164 -1.39 20.57 -1.54
CA LEU A 164 -0.42 19.80 -0.76
C LEU A 164 0.87 20.61 -0.59
N LYS A 165 1.12 21.10 0.63
CA LYS A 165 2.46 21.56 1.01
C LYS A 165 3.27 20.32 1.33
N ALA A 166 4.27 20.06 0.48
CA ALA A 166 5.37 19.18 0.80
C ALA A 166 6.00 19.61 2.13
N SER A 167 6.01 18.72 3.12
CA SER A 167 6.84 18.88 4.32
C SER A 167 8.30 18.88 3.90
N LYS A 168 8.86 20.08 3.72
CA LYS A 168 10.25 20.35 4.00
C LYS A 168 10.36 20.51 5.52
N GLU A 169 11.10 19.66 6.18
CA GLU A 169 11.91 20.09 7.32
C GLU A 169 13.32 19.54 7.10
N GLY A 170 14.23 20.48 6.91
CA GLY A 170 15.66 20.24 6.90
C GLY A 170 16.30 21.03 8.04
N GLY A 171 17.47 20.54 8.45
CA GLY A 171 18.50 21.29 9.14
C GLY A 171 18.67 20.94 10.62
N PRO A 172 19.85 21.20 11.20
CA PRO A 172 21.04 21.84 10.61
C PRO A 172 22.04 20.88 9.96
#